data_AF-A0A0D3JJN2-F1
#
_entry.id   AF-A0A0D3JJN2-F1
#
_cell.length_a   1.000
_cell.length_b   1.000
_cell.length_c   1.000
_cell.angle_alpha   90.00
_cell.angle_beta   90.00
_cell.angle_gamma   90.00
#
_symmetry.space_group_name_H-M   'P 1'
#
loop_
_entity.id
_entity.type
_entity.pdbx_description
1 polymer ?
#
loop_
_entity_poly.entity_id
_entity_poly.type
_entity_poly.pdbx_seq_one_letter_code
_entity_poly.pdbx_strand_id
1 'polypeptide(L)'
;MQAKYGSILYNTVGVLPFGLMSAEMLPEVWKGIATETCKTGFGGGKTCTEALEFTVGKVYLQVICGSALFYAMHLLLEGKSALLASMAMLIGTMGKHILVDDLMPPPPVMAMVALTVALILLAPAAWGRRAYIGFCVVNAATFLLDPLTVITDSFPAVEAGSPAAEIGTFEFEVVALYFLCAAVTVASPSKAYGLAYSCQMGCALLLKHILVNKSGPPAPMVALYAVTSMGAWYEVGWADFPKPLEEAMQAGPIVLHGLIVFFFFVPYFALETVGISLPYVGLAHVDESYTHGGSTLLMTGMLAIFSAMTSYDEMAGCTSAKMFAAHHYFLSLVVFFWQVQPTTTAFGAAFGSVPHLFTAWTCYLVLSKTKQD
;
A
#
# COMPACT_ATOMS: atom_id res chain seq x y z
N MET A 1 1.09 5.19 23.65
CA MET A 1 0.24 4.09 23.14
C MET A 1 1.15 3.19 22.33
N GLN A 2 1.27 1.89 22.62
CA GLN A 2 2.09 1.03 21.77
C GLN A 2 1.47 0.99 20.36
N ALA A 3 2.26 1.24 19.32
CA ALA A 3 1.80 1.34 17.93
C ALA A 3 1.01 0.11 17.49
N LYS A 4 1.39 -1.06 18.02
CA LYS A 4 0.64 -2.31 17.88
C LYS A 4 -0.85 -2.15 18.22
N TYR A 5 -1.20 -1.53 19.34
CA TYR A 5 -2.60 -1.37 19.76
C TYR A 5 -3.34 -0.36 18.90
N GLY A 6 -2.67 0.71 18.47
CA GLY A 6 -3.24 1.66 17.51
C GLY A 6 -3.60 0.98 16.19
N SER A 7 -2.70 0.12 15.69
CA SER A 7 -2.93 -0.67 14.48
C SER A 7 -4.03 -1.71 14.64
N ILE A 8 -4.08 -2.42 15.77
CA ILE A 8 -5.18 -3.35 16.06
C ILE A 8 -6.51 -2.60 16.12
N LEU A 9 -6.58 -1.47 16.81
CA LEU A 9 -7.79 -0.67 16.91
C LEU A 9 -8.28 -0.21 15.52
N TYR A 10 -7.36 0.24 14.68
CA TYR A 10 -7.65 0.62 13.29
C TYR A 10 -8.20 -0.56 12.49
N ASN A 11 -7.50 -1.69 12.50
CA ASN A 11 -7.79 -2.87 11.67
C ASN A 11 -8.89 -3.79 12.20
N THR A 12 -9.41 -3.52 13.39
CA THR A 12 -10.55 -4.25 13.97
C THR A 12 -11.73 -3.31 14.09
N VAL A 13 -11.72 -2.42 15.08
CA VAL A 13 -12.85 -1.53 15.38
C VAL A 13 -13.07 -0.49 14.29
N GLY A 14 -11.99 0.12 13.78
CA GLY A 14 -12.09 1.16 12.75
C GLY A 14 -12.71 0.67 11.45
N VAL A 15 -12.48 -0.60 11.09
CA VAL A 15 -12.99 -1.18 9.84
C VAL A 15 -14.38 -1.83 9.97
N LEU A 16 -14.89 -2.04 11.19
CA LEU A 16 -16.20 -2.66 11.39
C LEU A 16 -17.35 -1.97 10.64
N PRO A 17 -17.41 -0.62 10.53
CA PRO A 17 -18.45 0.04 9.76
C PRO A 17 -18.46 -0.40 8.28
N PHE A 18 -17.30 -0.63 7.65
CA PHE A 18 -17.24 -1.11 6.27
C PHE A 18 -17.76 -2.54 6.09
N GLY A 19 -17.79 -3.35 7.16
CA GLY A 19 -18.37 -4.69 7.12
C GLY A 19 -19.85 -4.73 7.53
N LEU A 20 -20.21 -4.05 8.63
CA LEU A 20 -21.53 -4.13 9.25
C LEU A 20 -22.53 -3.11 8.70
N MET A 21 -22.03 -2.01 8.14
CA MET A 21 -22.82 -0.87 7.64
C MET A 21 -22.35 -0.49 6.23
N SER A 22 -21.94 -1.49 5.44
CA SER A 22 -21.30 -1.29 4.14
C SER A 22 -22.18 -0.47 3.18
N ALA A 23 -23.50 -0.65 3.23
CA ALA A 23 -24.44 0.07 2.39
C ALA A 23 -24.54 1.57 2.77
N GLU A 24 -24.49 1.88 4.06
CA GLU A 24 -24.51 3.24 4.59
C GLU A 24 -23.16 3.95 4.40
N MET A 25 -22.05 3.21 4.45
CA MET A 25 -20.71 3.74 4.26
C MET A 25 -20.40 4.03 2.80
N LEU A 26 -20.96 3.28 1.85
CA LEU A 26 -20.59 3.38 0.43
C LEU A 26 -20.81 4.79 -0.15
N PRO A 27 -21.92 5.50 0.11
CA PRO A 27 -22.09 6.90 -0.31
C PRO A 27 -21.12 7.89 0.35
N GLU A 28 -20.59 7.58 1.53
CA GLU A 28 -19.56 8.40 2.19
C GLU A 28 -18.20 8.23 1.53
N VAL A 29 -17.88 7.01 1.09
CA VAL A 29 -16.65 6.67 0.36
C VAL A 29 -16.71 7.14 -1.09
N TRP A 30 -17.87 6.97 -1.74
CA TRP A 30 -18.13 7.30 -3.14
C TRP A 30 -19.32 8.26 -3.26
N LYS A 31 -19.01 9.56 -3.19
CA LYS A 31 -20.04 10.60 -3.28
C LYS A 31 -20.76 10.54 -4.63
N GLY A 32 -22.08 10.41 -4.57
CA GLY A 32 -22.94 10.41 -5.76
C GLY A 32 -23.09 9.05 -6.44
N ILE A 33 -22.63 7.96 -5.81
CA ILE A 33 -22.91 6.60 -6.30
C ILE A 33 -24.42 6.37 -6.47
N ALA A 34 -24.82 5.79 -7.61
CA ALA A 34 -26.22 5.43 -7.80
C ALA A 34 -26.55 4.22 -6.93
N THR A 35 -27.57 4.33 -6.09
CA THR A 35 -27.99 3.24 -5.20
C THR A 35 -28.95 2.28 -5.89
N GLU A 36 -29.79 2.79 -6.80
CA GLU A 36 -30.84 2.03 -7.49
C GLU A 36 -30.92 2.41 -8.96
N THR A 37 -31.24 1.42 -9.80
CA THR A 37 -31.67 1.60 -11.19
C THR A 37 -33.16 1.34 -11.29
N CYS A 38 -33.92 2.32 -11.78
CA CYS A 38 -35.37 2.21 -11.88
C CYS A 38 -35.84 2.13 -13.34
N LYS A 39 -36.69 1.14 -13.64
CA LYS A 39 -37.37 1.01 -14.93
C LYS A 39 -38.86 1.31 -14.75
N THR A 40 -39.40 2.16 -15.62
CA THR A 40 -40.86 2.40 -15.69
C THR A 40 -41.46 1.39 -16.66
N GLY A 41 -42.33 0.52 -16.17
CA GLY A 41 -43.04 -0.46 -16.99
C GLY A 41 -44.13 0.15 -17.86
N PHE A 42 -44.52 -0.57 -18.91
CA PHE A 42 -45.72 -0.26 -19.71
C PHE A 42 -46.96 -0.39 -18.80
N GLY A 43 -47.47 0.74 -18.32
CA GLY A 43 -48.52 0.82 -17.29
C GLY A 43 -48.23 1.80 -16.15
N GLY A 44 -47.04 2.43 -16.12
CA GLY A 44 -46.69 3.48 -15.16
C GLY A 44 -46.14 2.98 -13.81
N GLY A 45 -46.05 1.68 -13.59
CA GLY A 45 -45.37 1.11 -12.43
C GLY A 45 -43.85 1.28 -12.53
N LYS A 46 -43.22 1.80 -11.47
CA LYS A 46 -41.76 1.97 -11.39
C LYS A 46 -41.18 0.84 -10.54
N THR A 47 -40.32 0.01 -11.15
CA THR A 47 -39.58 -1.04 -10.44
C THR A 47 -38.13 -0.60 -10.32
N CYS A 48 -37.63 -0.51 -9.10
CA CYS A 48 -36.24 -0.17 -8.80
C CYS A 48 -35.50 -1.42 -8.33
N THR A 49 -34.29 -1.64 -8.84
CA THR A 49 -33.36 -2.68 -8.40
C THR A 49 -32.07 -2.02 -7.94
N GLU A 50 -31.36 -2.61 -6.99
CA GLU A 50 -30.05 -2.11 -6.55
C GLU A 50 -29.11 -1.96 -7.77
N ALA A 51 -28.39 -0.84 -7.84
CA ALA A 51 -27.45 -0.61 -8.93
C ALA A 51 -26.27 -1.59 -8.84
N LEU A 52 -25.71 -1.98 -9.99
CA LEU A 52 -24.63 -2.97 -10.03
C LEU A 52 -23.38 -2.44 -9.31
N GLU A 53 -23.02 -1.18 -9.56
CA GLU A 53 -21.90 -0.49 -8.92
C GLU A 53 -22.05 -0.40 -7.40
N PHE A 54 -23.27 -0.21 -6.91
CA PHE A 54 -23.58 -0.18 -5.48
C PHE A 54 -23.42 -1.57 -4.86
N THR A 55 -23.90 -2.60 -5.57
CA THR A 55 -23.76 -4.01 -5.13
C THR A 55 -22.29 -4.41 -5.04
N VAL A 56 -21.52 -4.11 -6.08
CA VAL A 56 -20.07 -4.40 -6.17
C VAL A 56 -19.33 -3.71 -5.02
N GLY A 57 -19.51 -2.40 -4.84
CA GLY A 57 -18.85 -1.65 -3.77
C GLY A 57 -19.24 -2.16 -2.37
N LYS A 58 -20.52 -2.43 -2.15
CA LYS A 58 -21.01 -2.96 -0.87
C LYS A 58 -20.33 -4.29 -0.51
N VAL A 59 -20.21 -5.20 -1.48
CA VAL A 59 -19.58 -6.52 -1.27
C VAL A 59 -18.09 -6.37 -0.98
N TYR A 60 -17.37 -5.58 -1.77
CA TYR A 60 -15.93 -5.46 -1.60
C TYR A 60 -15.50 -4.61 -0.39
N LEU A 61 -16.32 -3.66 0.08
CA LEU A 61 -16.14 -3.06 1.42
C LEU A 61 -16.15 -4.13 2.54
N GLN A 62 -17.01 -5.15 2.43
CA GLN A 62 -17.04 -6.25 3.38
C GLN A 62 -15.81 -7.15 3.24
N VAL A 63 -15.33 -7.38 2.01
CA VAL A 63 -14.06 -8.09 1.75
C VAL A 63 -12.87 -7.32 2.34
N ILE A 64 -12.86 -5.99 2.26
CA ILE A 64 -11.87 -5.12 2.90
C ILE A 64 -11.90 -5.31 4.42
N CYS A 65 -13.09 -5.32 5.04
CA CYS A 65 -13.21 -5.61 6.48
C CYS A 65 -12.63 -7.00 6.82
N GLY A 66 -12.94 -8.02 6.03
CA GLY A 66 -12.37 -9.36 6.18
C GLY A 66 -10.85 -9.38 6.06
N SER A 67 -10.30 -8.64 5.09
CA SER A 67 -8.87 -8.54 4.81
C SER A 67 -8.12 -7.77 5.91
N ALA A 68 -8.74 -6.76 6.49
CA ALA A 68 -8.22 -6.04 7.66
C ALA A 68 -8.16 -6.94 8.91
N LEU A 69 -9.22 -7.74 9.15
CA LEU A 69 -9.22 -8.73 10.23
C LEU A 69 -8.20 -9.85 10.01
N PHE A 70 -8.05 -10.31 8.76
CA PHE A 70 -6.99 -11.23 8.33
C PHE A 70 -5.61 -10.69 8.69
N TYR A 71 -5.34 -9.40 8.42
CA TYR A 71 -4.09 -8.75 8.79
C TYR A 71 -3.94 -8.61 10.32
N ALA A 72 -4.99 -8.20 11.01
CA ALA A 72 -5.00 -8.01 12.47
C ALA A 72 -4.61 -9.28 13.24
N MET A 73 -4.92 -10.48 12.72
CA MET A 73 -4.50 -11.75 13.32
C MET A 73 -2.97 -11.87 13.47
N HIS A 74 -2.18 -11.29 12.56
CA HIS A 74 -0.71 -11.29 12.67
C HIS A 74 -0.18 -10.35 13.75
N LEU A 75 -0.96 -9.33 14.09
CA LEU A 75 -0.64 -8.44 15.20
C LEU A 75 -1.01 -9.10 16.53
N LEU A 76 -2.17 -9.76 16.59
CA LEU A 76 -2.71 -10.37 17.81
C LEU A 76 -2.01 -11.68 18.21
N LEU A 77 -1.72 -12.56 17.24
CA LEU A 77 -1.26 -13.93 17.49
C LEU A 77 0.17 -14.15 16.98
N GLU A 78 0.77 -15.29 17.32
CA GLU A 78 2.15 -15.64 16.96
C GLU A 78 2.29 -16.97 16.23
N GLY A 79 3.36 -17.07 15.46
CA GLY A 79 3.76 -18.29 14.77
C GLY A 79 2.65 -18.87 13.91
N LYS A 80 2.51 -20.20 13.97
CA LYS A 80 1.52 -20.95 13.19
C LYS A 80 0.07 -20.56 13.50
N SER A 81 -0.23 -20.18 14.74
CA SER A 81 -1.57 -19.76 15.14
C SER A 81 -2.01 -18.48 14.44
N ALA A 82 -1.10 -17.52 14.24
CA ALA A 82 -1.38 -16.31 13.46
C ALA A 82 -1.73 -16.63 12.01
N LEU A 83 -0.93 -17.51 11.37
CA LEU A 83 -1.16 -17.92 9.98
C LEU A 83 -2.51 -18.63 9.81
N LEU A 84 -2.86 -19.53 10.73
CA LEU A 84 -4.13 -20.26 10.66
C LEU A 84 -5.33 -19.36 10.95
N ALA A 85 -5.22 -18.48 11.95
CA ALA A 85 -6.27 -17.55 12.29
C ALA A 85 -6.53 -16.54 11.16
N SER A 86 -5.49 -16.05 10.49
CA SER A 86 -5.68 -15.18 9.32
C SER A 86 -6.38 -15.95 8.20
N MET A 87 -5.93 -17.16 7.86
CA MET A 87 -6.61 -17.98 6.85
C MET A 87 -8.07 -18.28 7.23
N ALA A 88 -8.36 -18.49 8.52
CA ALA A 88 -9.74 -18.66 9.00
C ALA A 88 -10.60 -17.40 8.77
N MET A 89 -10.04 -16.21 8.94
CA MET A 89 -10.75 -14.96 8.60
C MET A 89 -11.10 -14.91 7.12
N LEU A 90 -10.14 -15.23 6.25
CA LEU A 90 -10.36 -15.23 4.80
C LEU A 90 -11.40 -16.29 4.38
N ILE A 91 -11.33 -17.50 4.95
CA ILE A 91 -12.34 -18.56 4.74
C ILE A 91 -13.71 -18.11 5.23
N GLY A 92 -13.78 -17.44 6.38
CA GLY A 92 -15.02 -16.88 6.92
C GLY A 92 -15.64 -15.83 5.99
N THR A 93 -14.82 -14.93 5.45
CA THR A 93 -15.25 -13.95 4.44
C THR A 93 -15.78 -14.64 3.18
N MET A 94 -15.05 -15.61 2.63
CA MET A 94 -15.53 -16.40 1.48
C MET A 94 -16.84 -17.13 1.80
N GLY A 95 -16.92 -17.78 2.96
CA GLY A 95 -18.12 -18.49 3.41
C GLY A 95 -19.32 -17.56 3.54
N LYS A 96 -19.12 -16.33 4.03
CA LYS A 96 -20.18 -15.31 4.07
C LYS A 96 -20.71 -15.00 2.67
N HIS A 97 -19.82 -14.73 1.72
CA HIS A 97 -20.25 -14.34 0.37
C HIS A 97 -20.95 -15.48 -0.39
N ILE A 98 -20.49 -16.73 -0.19
CA ILE A 98 -21.16 -17.92 -0.74
C ILE A 98 -22.56 -18.09 -0.13
N LEU A 99 -22.68 -18.01 1.20
CA LEU A 99 -23.91 -18.37 1.91
C LEU A 99 -24.95 -17.24 1.97
N VAL A 100 -24.51 -15.98 1.91
CA VAL A 100 -25.37 -14.80 2.12
C VAL A 100 -25.60 -14.04 0.83
N ASP A 101 -24.58 -13.86 0.00
CA ASP A 101 -24.67 -13.03 -1.21
C ASP A 101 -24.83 -13.85 -2.49
N ASP A 102 -24.80 -15.19 -2.40
CA ASP A 102 -24.81 -16.11 -3.55
C ASP A 102 -23.67 -15.84 -4.55
N LEU A 103 -22.53 -15.36 -4.02
CA LEU A 103 -21.33 -15.03 -4.79
C LEU A 103 -20.27 -16.10 -4.55
N MET A 104 -19.85 -16.75 -5.63
CA MET A 104 -18.77 -17.73 -5.58
C MET A 104 -17.42 -17.01 -5.70
N PRO A 105 -16.52 -17.16 -4.72
CA PRO A 105 -15.15 -16.70 -4.88
C PRO A 105 -14.50 -17.39 -6.09
N PRO A 106 -13.54 -16.75 -6.78
CA PRO A 106 -12.88 -17.36 -7.92
C PRO A 106 -12.29 -18.74 -7.57
N PRO A 107 -12.56 -19.81 -8.34
CA PRO A 107 -12.06 -21.16 -8.05
C PRO A 107 -10.55 -21.25 -7.82
N PRO A 108 -9.69 -20.53 -8.58
CA PRO A 108 -8.25 -20.51 -8.31
C PRO A 108 -7.91 -20.00 -6.89
N VAL A 109 -8.62 -19.00 -6.38
CA VAL A 109 -8.41 -18.44 -5.04
C VAL A 109 -8.77 -19.47 -3.97
N MET A 110 -9.90 -20.17 -4.12
CA MET A 110 -10.30 -21.24 -3.20
C MET A 110 -9.27 -22.39 -3.17
N ALA A 111 -8.75 -22.78 -4.34
CA ALA A 111 -7.71 -23.80 -4.43
C ALA A 111 -6.40 -23.37 -3.75
N MET A 112 -5.96 -22.12 -3.97
CA MET A 112 -4.76 -21.58 -3.31
C MET A 112 -4.93 -21.48 -1.79
N VAL A 113 -6.14 -21.15 -1.31
CA VAL A 113 -6.45 -21.12 0.13
C VAL A 113 -6.31 -22.52 0.73
N ALA A 114 -6.95 -23.51 0.11
CA ALA A 114 -6.88 -24.90 0.58
C ALA A 114 -5.44 -25.42 0.60
N LEU A 115 -4.68 -25.17 -0.47
CA LEU A 115 -3.27 -25.56 -0.56
C LEU A 115 -2.42 -24.87 0.51
N THR A 116 -2.60 -23.55 0.70
CA THR A 116 -1.87 -22.79 1.72
C THR A 116 -2.16 -23.29 3.11
N VAL A 117 -3.43 -23.55 3.45
CA VAL A 117 -3.83 -24.12 4.75
C VAL A 117 -3.21 -25.51 4.94
N ALA A 118 -3.28 -26.38 3.93
CA ALA A 118 -2.65 -27.70 3.98
C ALA A 118 -1.14 -27.59 4.22
N LEU A 119 -0.44 -26.70 3.53
CA LEU A 119 1.00 -26.47 3.71
C LEU A 119 1.33 -25.91 5.09
N ILE A 120 0.52 -24.99 5.64
CA ILE A 120 0.70 -24.49 7.01
C ILE A 120 0.53 -25.64 8.02
N LEU A 121 -0.47 -26.49 7.82
CA LEU A 121 -0.79 -27.58 8.74
C LEU A 121 0.23 -28.72 8.69
N LEU A 122 0.65 -29.12 7.50
CA LEU A 122 1.35 -30.38 7.25
C LEU A 122 2.84 -30.23 6.92
N ALA A 123 3.27 -29.08 6.37
CA ALA A 123 4.68 -28.89 6.03
C ALA A 123 5.49 -28.43 7.26
N PRO A 124 6.83 -28.56 7.21
CA PRO A 124 7.71 -27.95 8.21
C PRO A 124 7.42 -26.46 8.35
N ALA A 125 7.53 -25.92 9.58
CA ALA A 125 7.09 -24.55 9.89
C ALA A 125 7.64 -23.47 8.94
N ALA A 126 8.90 -23.60 8.51
CA ALA A 126 9.51 -22.68 7.54
C ALA A 126 8.84 -22.72 6.16
N TRP A 127 8.44 -23.90 5.69
CA TRP A 127 7.74 -24.07 4.42
C TRP A 127 6.30 -23.56 4.50
N GLY A 128 5.58 -23.83 5.59
CA GLY A 128 4.25 -23.27 5.82
C GLY A 128 4.26 -21.74 5.82
N ARG A 129 5.25 -21.11 6.48
CA ARG A 129 5.45 -19.65 6.46
C ARG A 129 5.75 -19.12 5.05
N ARG A 130 6.64 -19.77 4.30
CA ARG A 130 6.98 -19.36 2.92
C ARG A 130 5.80 -19.49 1.97
N ALA A 131 5.04 -20.58 2.07
CA ALA A 131 3.82 -20.79 1.29
C ALA A 131 2.80 -19.69 1.58
N TYR A 132 2.60 -19.34 2.86
CA TYR A 132 1.74 -18.23 3.26
C TYR A 132 2.18 -16.88 2.67
N ILE A 133 3.48 -16.56 2.75
CA ILE A 133 4.01 -15.32 2.15
C ILE A 133 3.76 -15.31 0.64
N GLY A 134 4.07 -16.41 -0.05
CA GLY A 134 3.85 -16.54 -1.49
C GLY A 134 2.36 -16.39 -1.85
N PHE A 135 1.47 -17.00 -1.08
CA PHE A 135 0.03 -16.84 -1.21
C PHE A 135 -0.38 -15.37 -1.13
N CYS A 136 0.07 -14.63 -0.11
CA CYS A 136 -0.25 -13.22 0.02
C CYS A 136 0.26 -12.39 -1.16
N VAL A 137 1.52 -12.59 -1.57
CA VAL A 137 2.14 -11.84 -2.66
C VAL A 137 1.44 -12.12 -3.99
N VAL A 138 1.12 -13.38 -4.29
CA VAL A 138 0.41 -13.76 -5.53
C VAL A 138 -0.97 -13.14 -5.58
N ASN A 139 -1.78 -13.22 -4.51
CA ASN A 139 -3.10 -12.58 -4.50
C ASN A 139 -2.99 -11.06 -4.66
N ALA A 140 -2.07 -10.40 -3.94
CA ALA A 140 -1.86 -8.97 -4.10
C ALA A 140 -1.48 -8.60 -5.54
N ALA A 141 -0.59 -9.38 -6.17
CA ALA A 141 -0.23 -9.17 -7.57
C ALA A 141 -1.44 -9.37 -8.51
N THR A 142 -2.26 -10.40 -8.29
CA THR A 142 -3.47 -10.64 -9.10
C THR A 142 -4.45 -9.47 -8.99
N PHE A 143 -4.74 -8.99 -7.78
CA PHE A 143 -5.64 -7.85 -7.57
C PHE A 143 -5.11 -6.53 -8.16
N LEU A 144 -3.79 -6.33 -8.21
CA LEU A 144 -3.19 -5.11 -8.75
C LEU A 144 -2.98 -5.15 -10.27
N LEU A 145 -2.64 -6.31 -10.82
CA LEU A 145 -2.26 -6.45 -12.23
C LEU A 145 -3.44 -6.82 -13.13
N ASP A 146 -4.44 -7.53 -12.60
CA ASP A 146 -5.61 -7.98 -13.36
C ASP A 146 -6.92 -7.86 -12.53
N PRO A 147 -7.25 -6.65 -12.02
CA PRO A 147 -8.42 -6.46 -11.18
C PRO A 147 -9.72 -6.80 -11.92
N LEU A 148 -9.82 -6.47 -13.21
CA LEU A 148 -11.05 -6.63 -13.98
C LEU A 148 -11.47 -8.10 -14.10
N THR A 149 -10.53 -9.00 -14.42
CA THR A 149 -10.83 -10.43 -14.54
C THR A 149 -11.41 -10.98 -13.23
N VAL A 150 -10.79 -10.61 -12.11
CA VAL A 150 -11.25 -11.03 -10.77
C VAL A 150 -12.64 -10.45 -10.45
N ILE A 151 -12.92 -9.19 -10.84
CA ILE A 151 -14.25 -8.60 -10.66
C ILE A 151 -15.27 -9.38 -11.48
N THR A 152 -14.97 -9.66 -12.75
CA THR A 152 -15.90 -10.35 -13.66
C THR A 152 -16.15 -11.81 -13.31
N ASP A 153 -15.20 -12.48 -12.65
CA ASP A 153 -15.41 -13.82 -12.10
C ASP A 153 -16.52 -13.86 -11.05
N SER A 154 -16.68 -12.78 -10.28
CA SER A 154 -17.73 -12.65 -9.24
C SER A 154 -18.97 -11.93 -9.76
N PHE A 155 -18.80 -10.96 -10.68
CA PHE A 155 -19.85 -10.15 -11.26
C PHE A 155 -19.72 -10.11 -12.80
N PRO A 156 -20.19 -11.14 -13.52
CA PRO A 156 -20.01 -11.25 -14.98
C PRO A 156 -20.62 -10.10 -15.79
N ALA A 157 -21.54 -9.34 -15.20
CA ALA A 157 -22.20 -8.20 -15.84
C ALA A 157 -21.37 -6.90 -15.79
N VAL A 158 -20.22 -6.89 -15.11
CA VAL A 158 -19.35 -5.71 -15.03
C VAL A 158 -18.58 -5.56 -16.34
N GLU A 159 -18.65 -4.37 -16.94
CA GLU A 159 -17.94 -4.03 -18.17
C GLU A 159 -16.70 -3.15 -17.87
N ALA A 160 -15.67 -3.28 -18.70
CA ALA A 160 -14.47 -2.46 -18.60
C ALA A 160 -14.81 -0.95 -18.71
N GLY A 161 -14.30 -0.14 -17.79
CA GLY A 161 -14.58 1.30 -17.74
C GLY A 161 -15.96 1.68 -17.21
N SER A 162 -16.77 0.71 -16.76
CA SER A 162 -18.00 1.01 -16.02
C SER A 162 -17.71 1.51 -14.60
N PRO A 163 -18.62 2.27 -13.96
CA PRO A 163 -18.46 2.68 -12.56
C PRO A 163 -18.23 1.50 -11.61
N ALA A 164 -18.86 0.35 -11.88
CA ALA A 164 -18.67 -0.87 -11.10
C ALA A 164 -17.23 -1.42 -11.23
N ALA A 165 -16.63 -1.36 -12.42
CA ALA A 165 -15.25 -1.77 -12.63
C ALA A 165 -14.26 -0.82 -11.93
N GLU A 166 -14.52 0.49 -11.95
CA GLU A 166 -13.69 1.49 -11.27
C GLU A 166 -13.72 1.31 -9.75
N ILE A 167 -14.91 1.15 -9.16
CA ILE A 167 -15.10 0.92 -7.72
C ILE A 167 -14.41 -0.37 -7.29
N GLY A 168 -14.67 -1.47 -7.99
CA GLY A 168 -14.06 -2.76 -7.67
C GLY A 168 -12.52 -2.72 -7.79
N THR A 169 -11.98 -2.03 -8.80
CA THR A 169 -10.53 -1.88 -8.97
C THR A 169 -9.92 -1.11 -7.80
N PHE A 170 -10.52 0.01 -7.39
CA PHE A 170 -10.09 0.78 -6.24
C PHE A 170 -10.08 -0.06 -4.95
N GLU A 171 -11.15 -0.83 -4.71
CA GLU A 171 -11.25 -1.65 -3.51
C GLU A 171 -10.25 -2.81 -3.50
N PHE A 172 -9.95 -3.37 -4.67
CA PHE A 172 -8.89 -4.37 -4.83
C PHE A 172 -7.49 -3.85 -4.53
N GLU A 173 -7.21 -2.56 -4.72
CA GLU A 173 -5.95 -1.98 -4.24
C GLU A 173 -5.84 -2.05 -2.71
N VAL A 174 -6.95 -1.82 -2.00
CA VAL A 174 -7.01 -1.91 -0.53
C VAL A 174 -6.89 -3.36 -0.06
N VAL A 175 -7.59 -4.28 -0.73
CA VAL A 175 -7.49 -5.72 -0.43
C VAL A 175 -6.04 -6.20 -0.64
N ALA A 176 -5.43 -5.85 -1.78
CA ALA A 176 -4.04 -6.18 -2.09
C ALA A 176 -3.06 -5.65 -1.03
N LEU A 177 -3.27 -4.41 -0.57
CA LEU A 177 -2.48 -3.83 0.51
C LEU A 177 -2.51 -4.70 1.77
N TYR A 178 -3.68 -5.19 2.21
CA TYR A 178 -3.75 -6.03 3.41
C TYR A 178 -3.02 -7.36 3.24
N PHE A 179 -3.06 -7.96 2.06
CA PHE A 179 -2.24 -9.13 1.75
C PHE A 179 -0.75 -8.81 1.85
N LEU A 180 -0.29 -7.68 1.29
CA LEU A 180 1.11 -7.27 1.38
C LEU A 180 1.53 -6.93 2.82
N CYS A 181 0.68 -6.24 3.59
CA CYS A 181 0.90 -5.95 5.01
C CYS A 181 1.10 -7.25 5.81
N ALA A 182 0.27 -8.27 5.55
CA ALA A 182 0.43 -9.58 6.17
C ALA A 182 1.71 -10.28 5.71
N ALA A 183 2.02 -10.26 4.40
CA ALA A 183 3.23 -10.85 3.85
C ALA A 183 4.50 -10.27 4.50
N VAL A 184 4.59 -8.94 4.55
CA VAL A 184 5.73 -8.21 5.12
C VAL A 184 5.83 -8.44 6.62
N THR A 185 4.69 -8.43 7.33
CA THR A 185 4.68 -8.71 8.77
C THR A 185 5.18 -10.12 9.07
N VAL A 186 4.72 -11.10 8.29
CA VAL A 186 5.15 -12.49 8.44
C VAL A 186 6.58 -12.67 7.98
N ALA A 187 7.07 -11.98 6.95
CA ALA A 187 8.44 -12.09 6.43
C ALA A 187 9.47 -11.41 7.34
N SER A 188 9.05 -10.38 8.08
CA SER A 188 9.92 -9.59 8.93
C SER A 188 10.53 -10.40 10.09
N PRO A 189 11.76 -10.07 10.53
CA PRO A 189 12.44 -10.78 11.60
C PRO A 189 11.89 -10.45 12.99
N SER A 190 11.15 -9.34 13.14
CA SER A 190 10.37 -9.01 14.32
C SER A 190 9.01 -8.44 13.90
N LYS A 191 8.02 -8.61 14.76
CA LYS A 191 6.68 -8.03 14.56
C LYS A 191 6.69 -6.51 14.53
N ALA A 192 7.55 -5.87 15.31
CA ALA A 192 7.65 -4.42 15.37
C ALA A 192 8.10 -3.86 14.01
N TYR A 193 9.12 -4.48 13.39
CA TYR A 193 9.53 -4.12 12.03
C TYR A 193 8.45 -4.41 11.01
N GLY A 194 7.83 -5.59 11.09
CA GLY A 194 6.70 -5.94 10.23
C GLY A 194 5.58 -4.91 10.25
N LEU A 195 5.21 -4.47 11.45
CA LEU A 195 4.22 -3.41 11.66
C LEU A 195 4.68 -2.08 11.05
N ALA A 196 5.91 -1.63 11.33
CA ALA A 196 6.43 -0.37 10.80
C ALA A 196 6.38 -0.35 9.25
N TYR A 197 6.79 -1.43 8.59
CA TYR A 197 6.69 -1.54 7.14
C TYR A 197 5.26 -1.55 6.63
N SER A 198 4.39 -2.35 7.24
CA SER A 198 2.98 -2.40 6.84
C SER A 198 2.29 -1.04 6.95
N CYS A 199 2.58 -0.29 8.04
CA CYS A 199 2.08 1.05 8.26
C CYS A 199 2.57 1.99 7.17
N GLN A 200 3.85 1.90 6.81
CA GLN A 200 4.43 2.69 5.72
C GLN A 200 3.72 2.42 4.38
N MET A 201 3.49 1.15 4.03
CA MET A 201 2.80 0.78 2.80
C MET A 201 1.37 1.34 2.76
N GLY A 202 0.62 1.20 3.86
CA GLY A 202 -0.75 1.72 3.88
C GLY A 202 -0.83 3.24 3.89
N CYS A 203 0.18 3.96 4.41
CA CYS A 203 0.24 5.42 4.26
C CYS A 203 0.32 5.81 2.78
N ALA A 204 0.98 5.00 1.95
CA ALA A 204 1.23 5.31 0.55
C ALA A 204 -0.07 5.20 -0.25
N LEU A 205 -0.79 4.09 -0.03
CA LEU A 205 -2.10 3.87 -0.64
C LEU A 205 -3.14 4.85 -0.10
N LEU A 206 -3.16 5.13 1.21
CA LEU A 206 -4.08 6.08 1.82
C LEU A 206 -3.90 7.49 1.22
N LEU A 207 -2.65 7.90 1.00
CA LEU A 207 -2.36 9.17 0.35
C LEU A 207 -2.88 9.17 -1.09
N LYS A 208 -2.67 8.08 -1.86
CA LYS A 208 -3.20 7.89 -3.22
C LYS A 208 -4.70 8.12 -3.24
N HIS A 209 -5.41 7.37 -2.41
CA HIS A 209 -6.87 7.40 -2.39
C HIS A 209 -7.41 8.78 -2.01
N ILE A 210 -6.86 9.41 -0.98
CA ILE A 210 -7.33 10.73 -0.52
C ILE A 210 -7.01 11.83 -1.52
N LEU A 211 -5.79 11.87 -2.06
CA LEU A 211 -5.35 12.99 -2.90
C LEU A 211 -5.76 12.83 -4.37
N VAL A 212 -5.78 11.61 -4.90
CA VAL A 212 -6.06 11.32 -6.31
C VAL A 212 -7.51 10.96 -6.49
N ASN A 213 -7.95 9.88 -5.85
CA ASN A 213 -9.30 9.35 -6.00
C ASN A 213 -10.33 10.19 -5.23
N LYS A 214 -9.88 11.14 -4.38
CA LYS A 214 -10.73 11.95 -3.50
C LYS A 214 -11.66 11.09 -2.64
N SER A 215 -11.21 9.89 -2.31
CA SER A 215 -11.93 8.87 -1.55
C SER A 215 -11.02 8.31 -0.46
N GLY A 216 -11.59 7.80 0.62
CA GLY A 216 -10.82 7.24 1.71
C GLY A 216 -11.61 7.16 3.02
N PRO A 217 -11.00 6.61 4.08
CA PRO A 217 -11.65 6.51 5.36
C PRO A 217 -11.87 7.91 5.99
N PRO A 218 -12.79 8.04 6.96
CA PRO A 218 -13.02 9.29 7.66
C PRO A 218 -11.74 9.88 8.28
N ALA A 219 -11.65 11.21 8.35
CA ALA A 219 -10.47 11.92 8.86
C ALA A 219 -9.93 11.42 10.23
N PRO A 220 -10.77 11.04 11.21
CA PRO A 220 -10.27 10.44 12.47
C PRO A 220 -9.48 9.15 12.26
N MET A 221 -9.87 8.31 11.29
CA MET A 221 -9.14 7.09 10.96
C MET A 221 -7.82 7.38 10.26
N VAL A 222 -7.79 8.38 9.38
CA VAL A 222 -6.55 8.86 8.75
C VAL A 222 -5.56 9.33 9.83
N ALA A 223 -6.03 10.11 10.78
CA ALA A 223 -5.21 10.58 11.90
C ALA A 223 -4.70 9.41 12.76
N LEU A 224 -5.58 8.46 13.12
CA LEU A 224 -5.19 7.26 13.87
C LEU A 224 -4.11 6.45 13.13
N TYR A 225 -4.26 6.28 11.82
CA TYR A 225 -3.30 5.55 10.99
C TYR A 225 -1.95 6.27 10.94
N ALA A 226 -1.95 7.59 10.74
CA ALA A 226 -0.74 8.40 10.74
C ALA A 226 0.01 8.34 12.08
N VAL A 227 -0.69 8.51 13.20
CA VAL A 227 -0.10 8.40 14.55
C VAL A 227 0.45 7.00 14.79
N THR A 228 -0.27 5.97 14.37
CA THR A 228 0.17 4.58 14.47
C THR A 228 1.43 4.32 13.65
N SER A 229 1.51 4.85 12.43
CA SER A 229 2.67 4.71 11.55
C SER A 229 3.91 5.39 12.14
N MET A 230 3.77 6.63 12.61
CA MET A 230 4.85 7.34 13.30
C MET A 230 5.30 6.61 14.57
N GLY A 231 4.35 6.12 15.37
CA GLY A 231 4.63 5.34 16.58
C GLY A 231 5.37 4.03 16.27
N ALA A 232 5.00 3.33 15.19
CA ALA A 232 5.61 2.05 14.83
C ALA A 232 7.08 2.24 14.45
N TRP A 233 7.40 3.28 13.68
CA TRP A 233 8.79 3.64 13.37
C TRP A 233 9.56 4.10 14.61
N TYR A 234 8.91 4.83 15.51
CA TYR A 234 9.48 5.22 16.81
C TYR A 234 9.89 4.01 17.65
N GLU A 235 9.03 3.00 17.75
CA GLU A 235 9.27 1.81 18.57
C GLU A 235 10.37 0.89 18.03
N VAL A 236 10.58 0.81 16.72
CA VAL A 236 11.66 0.00 16.12
C VAL A 236 13.03 0.67 16.17
N GLY A 237 13.15 1.74 16.95
CA GLY A 237 14.44 2.31 17.31
C GLY A 237 15.04 3.26 16.29
N TRP A 238 14.27 3.82 15.35
CA TRP A 238 14.79 4.94 14.54
C TRP A 238 15.18 6.17 15.37
N ALA A 239 14.79 6.22 16.64
CA ALA A 239 15.22 7.25 17.58
C ALA A 239 16.68 7.07 17.99
N ASP A 240 17.17 5.83 18.10
CA ASP A 240 18.44 5.44 18.72
C ASP A 240 19.13 4.30 17.93
N PHE A 241 19.78 4.64 16.82
CA PHE A 241 20.54 3.66 16.04
C PHE A 241 21.85 3.26 16.76
N PRO A 242 22.13 1.95 16.91
CA PRO A 242 23.37 1.51 17.53
C PRO A 242 24.56 1.86 16.64
N LYS A 243 25.72 2.14 17.26
CA LYS A 243 26.94 2.57 16.56
C LYS A 243 27.34 1.66 15.37
N PRO A 244 27.27 0.31 15.45
CA PRO A 244 27.59 -0.53 14.29
C PRO A 244 26.64 -0.37 13.09
N LEU A 245 25.38 0.01 13.34
CA LEU A 245 24.43 0.32 12.27
C LEU A 245 24.74 1.68 11.65
N GLU A 246 25.02 2.69 12.49
CA GLU A 246 25.44 4.02 12.05
C GLU A 246 26.66 3.93 11.12
N GLU A 247 27.71 3.22 11.55
CA GLU A 247 28.92 3.00 10.75
C GLU A 247 28.62 2.26 9.44
N ALA A 248 27.78 1.22 9.46
CA ALA A 248 27.43 0.46 8.26
C ALA A 248 26.62 1.27 7.24
N MET A 249 25.73 2.16 7.71
CA MET A 249 24.96 3.04 6.84
C MET A 249 25.84 4.16 6.26
N GLN A 250 26.69 4.77 7.07
CA GLN A 250 27.65 5.78 6.63
C GLN A 250 28.68 5.23 5.63
N ALA A 251 29.11 3.97 5.79
CA ALA A 251 30.05 3.33 4.87
C ALA A 251 29.42 2.83 3.55
N GLY A 252 28.09 2.84 3.42
CA GLY A 252 27.39 2.21 2.30
C GLY A 252 26.31 3.10 1.69
N PRO A 253 25.03 2.89 2.06
CA PRO A 253 23.89 3.51 1.39
C PRO A 253 23.93 5.04 1.40
N ILE A 254 24.41 5.68 2.48
CA ILE A 254 24.42 7.15 2.60
C ILE A 254 25.33 7.77 1.54
N VAL A 255 26.58 7.33 1.48
CA VAL A 255 27.56 7.89 0.53
C VAL A 255 27.17 7.58 -0.91
N LEU A 256 26.69 6.35 -1.19
CA LEU A 256 26.26 6.00 -2.54
C LEU A 256 25.04 6.83 -2.97
N HIS A 257 24.07 7.04 -2.08
CA HIS A 257 22.92 7.90 -2.36
C HIS A 257 23.37 9.33 -2.66
N GLY A 258 24.23 9.90 -1.82
CA GLY A 258 24.79 11.23 -2.03
C GLY A 258 25.48 11.36 -3.40
N LEU A 259 26.28 10.36 -3.80
CA LEU A 259 26.91 10.33 -5.11
C LEU A 259 25.87 10.29 -6.26
N ILE A 260 24.85 9.42 -6.16
CA ILE A 260 23.81 9.34 -7.19
C ILE A 260 23.05 10.66 -7.30
N VAL A 261 22.64 11.24 -6.17
CA VAL A 261 21.90 12.50 -6.17
C VAL A 261 22.76 13.63 -6.75
N PHE A 262 24.02 13.73 -6.34
CA PHE A 262 24.92 14.79 -6.79
C PHE A 262 25.25 14.70 -8.29
N PHE A 263 25.53 13.50 -8.82
CA PHE A 263 25.95 13.35 -10.21
C PHE A 263 24.79 13.20 -11.20
N PHE A 264 23.60 12.76 -10.75
CA PHE A 264 22.46 12.52 -11.64
C PHE A 264 21.31 13.49 -11.38
N PHE A 265 20.77 13.53 -10.16
CA PHE A 265 19.56 14.31 -9.86
C PHE A 265 19.82 15.83 -9.80
N VAL A 266 20.96 16.28 -9.29
CA VAL A 266 21.31 17.71 -9.25
C VAL A 266 21.44 18.30 -10.65
N PRO A 267 22.24 17.73 -11.59
CA PRO A 267 22.28 18.20 -12.97
C PRO A 267 20.92 18.12 -13.66
N TYR A 268 20.16 17.04 -13.40
CA TYR A 268 18.82 16.86 -13.95
C TYR A 268 17.87 18.01 -13.56
N PHE A 269 17.72 18.28 -12.26
CA PHE A 269 16.85 19.37 -11.80
C PHE A 269 17.39 20.75 -12.17
N ALA A 270 18.71 20.94 -12.24
CA ALA A 270 19.30 22.20 -12.70
C ALA A 270 18.98 22.49 -14.17
N LEU A 271 18.97 21.48 -15.04
CA LEU A 271 18.56 21.62 -16.44
C LEU A 271 17.05 21.89 -16.56
N GLU A 272 16.23 21.15 -15.81
CA GLU A 272 14.77 21.36 -15.78
C GLU A 272 14.39 22.79 -15.35
N THR A 273 15.18 23.39 -14.45
CA THR A 273 15.00 24.77 -13.95
C THR A 273 15.16 25.83 -15.02
N VAL A 274 15.97 25.58 -16.05
CA VAL A 274 16.16 26.50 -17.18
C VAL A 274 15.30 26.11 -18.39
N GLY A 275 14.32 25.22 -18.18
CA GLY A 275 13.40 24.76 -19.23
C GLY A 275 14.02 23.75 -20.20
N ILE A 276 15.14 23.12 -19.82
CA ILE A 276 15.78 22.06 -20.62
C ILE A 276 15.38 20.72 -20.01
N SER A 277 14.38 20.06 -20.60
CA SER A 277 14.02 18.69 -20.23
C SER A 277 14.85 17.71 -21.05
N LEU A 278 15.53 16.77 -20.37
CA LEU A 278 16.37 15.78 -21.04
C LEU A 278 15.52 14.82 -21.88
N PRO A 279 15.92 14.50 -23.12
CA PRO A 279 15.22 13.51 -23.93
C PRO A 279 15.08 12.18 -23.19
N TYR A 280 13.91 11.56 -23.27
CA TYR A 280 13.57 10.23 -22.70
C TYR A 280 13.54 10.10 -21.18
N VAL A 281 14.16 11.02 -20.42
CA VAL A 281 14.24 10.95 -18.95
C VAL A 281 13.78 12.22 -18.24
N GLY A 282 13.51 13.28 -18.99
CA GLY A 282 12.99 14.56 -18.53
C GLY A 282 11.62 14.46 -17.88
N LEU A 283 11.24 15.46 -17.08
CA LEU A 283 10.04 15.43 -16.25
C LEU A 283 8.76 15.20 -17.06
N ALA A 284 8.69 15.73 -18.29
CA ALA A 284 7.59 15.49 -19.22
C ALA A 284 7.48 14.04 -19.73
N HIS A 285 8.57 13.26 -19.68
CA HIS A 285 8.59 11.86 -20.09
C HIS A 285 8.37 10.89 -18.92
N VAL A 286 8.63 11.33 -17.69
CA VAL A 286 8.33 10.55 -16.49
C VAL A 286 6.91 10.81 -15.96
N ASP A 287 6.34 11.99 -16.22
CA ASP A 287 4.96 12.34 -15.88
C ASP A 287 4.28 13.18 -16.98
N GLU A 288 3.19 12.67 -17.54
CA GLU A 288 2.47 13.30 -18.66
C GLU A 288 1.72 14.58 -18.26
N SER A 289 1.49 14.83 -16.97
CA SER A 289 0.86 16.05 -16.47
C SER A 289 1.83 17.23 -16.34
N TYR A 290 3.13 16.99 -16.52
CA TYR A 290 4.16 17.98 -16.29
C TYR A 290 4.07 19.12 -17.32
N THR A 291 4.02 20.35 -16.81
CA THR A 291 4.05 21.57 -17.62
C THR A 291 5.15 22.50 -17.14
N HIS A 292 5.93 23.03 -18.09
CA HIS A 292 6.94 24.06 -17.82
C HIS A 292 6.28 25.42 -17.58
N GLY A 293 5.91 25.68 -16.32
CA GLY A 293 5.49 26.99 -15.82
C GLY A 293 6.52 27.62 -14.88
N GLY A 294 6.43 28.93 -14.65
CA GLY A 294 7.37 29.64 -13.76
C GLY A 294 7.44 29.07 -12.34
N SER A 295 6.33 28.58 -11.79
CA SER A 295 6.29 27.89 -10.50
C SER A 295 7.05 26.56 -10.52
N THR A 296 6.91 25.79 -11.60
CA THR A 296 7.58 24.50 -11.78
C THR A 296 9.09 24.70 -11.87
N LEU A 297 9.54 25.67 -12.68
CA LEU A 297 10.97 26.02 -12.81
C LEU A 297 11.57 26.45 -11.46
N LEU A 298 10.84 27.26 -10.69
CA LEU A 298 11.27 27.64 -9.34
C LEU A 298 11.38 26.42 -8.42
N MET A 299 10.39 25.53 -8.44
CA MET A 299 10.41 24.31 -7.62
C MET A 299 11.54 23.37 -7.99
N THR A 300 11.80 23.13 -9.29
CA THR A 300 12.96 22.33 -9.73
C THR A 300 14.28 22.98 -9.34
N GLY A 301 14.35 24.31 -9.33
CA GLY A 301 15.54 25.05 -8.89
C GLY A 301 15.80 24.88 -7.40
N MET A 302 14.74 24.98 -6.60
CA MET A 302 14.80 24.68 -5.17
C MET A 302 15.21 23.21 -4.95
N LEU A 303 14.63 22.26 -5.68
CA LEU A 303 14.98 20.84 -5.58
C LEU A 303 16.44 20.59 -5.95
N ALA A 304 16.99 21.24 -6.97
CA ALA A 304 18.40 21.14 -7.34
C ALA A 304 19.31 21.61 -6.19
N ILE A 305 18.98 22.75 -5.56
CA ILE A 305 19.75 23.30 -4.43
C ILE A 305 19.64 22.38 -3.20
N PHE A 306 18.43 21.98 -2.81
CA PHE A 306 18.21 21.08 -1.67
C PHE A 306 18.90 19.72 -1.88
N SER A 307 18.83 19.17 -3.08
CA SER A 307 19.50 17.92 -3.45
C SER A 307 21.01 18.07 -3.39
N ALA A 308 21.56 19.19 -3.85
CA ALA A 308 23.00 19.48 -3.78
C ALA A 308 23.49 19.60 -2.34
N MET A 309 22.75 20.30 -1.48
CA MET A 309 23.08 20.41 -0.06
C MET A 309 23.02 19.06 0.65
N THR A 310 21.92 18.32 0.47
CA THR A 310 21.72 17.01 1.11
C THR A 310 22.77 16.01 0.67
N SER A 311 23.04 15.92 -0.64
CA SER A 311 24.07 15.02 -1.17
C SER A 311 25.48 15.40 -0.72
N TYR A 312 25.79 16.70 -0.60
CA TYR A 312 27.05 17.14 -0.01
C TYR A 312 27.20 16.68 1.44
N ASP A 313 26.18 16.89 2.27
CA ASP A 313 26.21 16.46 3.68
C ASP A 313 26.34 14.94 3.83
N GLU A 314 25.70 14.17 2.95
CA GLU A 314 25.84 12.71 2.89
C GLU A 314 27.25 12.26 2.50
N MET A 315 27.84 12.88 1.46
CA MET A 315 29.20 12.57 1.02
C MET A 315 30.27 13.05 2.02
N ALA A 316 30.01 14.15 2.73
CA ALA A 316 30.89 14.69 3.76
C ALA A 316 30.80 13.93 5.10
N GLY A 317 29.88 12.97 5.21
CA GLY A 317 29.66 12.20 6.45
C GLY A 317 28.99 13.01 7.56
N CYS A 318 28.34 14.12 7.22
CA CYS A 318 27.57 14.95 8.16
C CYS A 318 26.16 14.38 8.40
N THR A 319 25.64 13.59 7.46
CA THR A 319 24.33 12.95 7.59
C THR A 319 24.40 11.71 8.47
N SER A 320 23.73 11.77 9.62
CA SER A 320 23.54 10.59 10.48
C SER A 320 22.67 9.53 9.79
N ALA A 321 22.88 8.26 10.12
CA ALA A 321 22.08 7.16 9.61
C ALA A 321 20.61 7.29 9.99
N LYS A 322 20.33 7.83 11.18
CA LYS A 322 18.98 8.22 11.60
C LYS A 322 18.33 9.21 10.64
N MET A 323 19.03 10.31 10.34
CA MET A 323 18.53 11.34 9.44
C MET A 323 18.30 10.77 8.04
N PHE A 324 19.22 9.93 7.58
CA PHE A 324 19.13 9.24 6.29
C PHE A 324 17.90 8.33 6.20
N ALA A 325 17.74 7.41 7.16
CA ALA A 325 16.61 6.48 7.19
C ALA A 325 15.27 7.23 7.29
N ALA A 326 15.18 8.24 8.16
CA ALA A 326 13.95 8.99 8.36
C ALA A 326 13.47 9.61 7.04
N HIS A 327 14.32 10.41 6.38
CA HIS A 327 13.88 11.07 5.15
C HIS A 327 13.69 10.08 3.99
N HIS A 328 14.44 8.98 3.92
CA HIS A 328 14.24 7.96 2.89
C HIS A 328 12.93 7.18 3.03
N TYR A 329 12.51 6.88 4.25
CA TYR A 329 11.21 6.23 4.47
C TYR A 329 10.07 7.14 4.01
N PHE A 330 10.11 8.43 4.36
CA PHE A 330 9.14 9.41 3.87
C PHE A 330 9.26 9.65 2.37
N LEU A 331 10.46 9.76 1.82
CA LEU A 331 10.68 9.95 0.39
C LEU A 331 10.15 8.75 -0.40
N SER A 332 10.44 7.52 0.04
CA SER A 332 9.88 6.30 -0.54
C SER A 332 8.36 6.30 -0.51
N LEU A 333 7.72 6.91 0.49
CA LEU A 333 6.27 7.07 0.52
C LEU A 333 5.77 7.99 -0.58
N VAL A 334 6.36 9.19 -0.65
CA VAL A 334 5.98 10.25 -1.58
C VAL A 334 6.21 9.78 -3.02
N VAL A 335 7.32 9.08 -3.26
CA VAL A 335 7.66 8.55 -4.56
C VAL A 335 6.73 7.41 -4.95
N PHE A 336 6.39 6.49 -4.05
CA PHE A 336 5.40 5.46 -4.35
C PHE A 336 4.05 6.07 -4.72
N PHE A 337 3.60 7.09 -3.97
CA PHE A 337 2.38 7.84 -4.28
C PHE A 337 2.41 8.47 -5.68
N TRP A 338 3.56 9.02 -6.08
CA TRP A 338 3.75 9.54 -7.42
C TRP A 338 3.71 8.41 -8.46
N GLN A 339 4.42 7.30 -8.26
CA GLN A 339 4.47 6.18 -9.22
C GLN A 339 3.10 5.57 -9.55
N VAL A 340 2.14 5.64 -8.62
CA VAL A 340 0.79 5.10 -8.80
C VAL A 340 -0.19 6.13 -9.37
N GLN A 341 0.27 7.32 -9.77
CA GLN A 341 -0.57 8.28 -10.49
C GLN A 341 -0.84 7.77 -11.91
N PRO A 342 -2.04 8.00 -12.46
CA PRO A 342 -2.35 7.64 -13.85
C PRO A 342 -1.44 8.33 -14.89
N THR A 343 -0.87 9.47 -14.52
CA THR A 343 -0.01 10.29 -15.39
C THR A 343 1.44 9.86 -15.36
N THR A 344 1.83 8.99 -14.42
CA THR A 344 3.20 8.49 -14.31
C THR A 344 3.44 7.39 -15.33
N THR A 345 4.44 7.59 -16.18
CA THR A 345 4.79 6.59 -17.20
C THR A 345 5.48 5.40 -16.56
N ALA A 346 5.48 4.24 -17.23
CA ALA A 346 6.23 3.07 -16.76
C ALA A 346 7.73 3.38 -16.58
N PHE A 347 8.28 4.25 -17.43
CA PHE A 347 9.64 4.75 -17.29
C PHE A 347 9.79 5.64 -16.04
N GLY A 348 8.84 6.54 -15.78
CA GLY A 348 8.77 7.33 -14.55
C GLY A 348 8.71 6.48 -13.30
N ALA A 349 7.88 5.44 -13.32
CA ALA A 349 7.81 4.47 -12.23
C ALA A 349 9.17 3.80 -11.98
N ALA A 350 9.85 3.34 -13.02
CA ALA A 350 11.17 2.74 -12.90
C ALA A 350 12.22 3.75 -12.41
N PHE A 351 12.23 4.97 -12.95
CA PHE A 351 13.15 6.05 -12.56
C PHE A 351 13.00 6.44 -11.08
N GLY A 352 11.76 6.56 -10.60
CA GLY A 352 11.44 6.81 -9.20
C GLY A 352 11.66 5.62 -8.26
N SER A 353 12.04 4.44 -8.75
CA SER A 353 12.18 3.27 -7.86
C SER A 353 13.44 3.31 -6.99
N VAL A 354 14.43 4.14 -7.33
CA VAL A 354 15.74 4.18 -6.67
C VAL A 354 15.64 4.50 -5.16
N PRO A 355 14.84 5.47 -4.69
CA PRO A 355 14.56 5.68 -3.27
C PRO A 355 14.01 4.44 -2.52
N HIS A 356 13.25 3.57 -3.20
CA HIS A 356 12.80 2.31 -2.59
C HIS A 356 13.95 1.33 -2.37
N LEU A 357 14.95 1.32 -3.25
CA LEU A 357 16.14 0.47 -3.08
C LEU A 357 16.97 0.92 -1.87
N PHE A 358 17.18 2.22 -1.70
CA PHE A 358 17.86 2.75 -0.53
C PHE A 358 17.07 2.50 0.75
N THR A 359 15.74 2.68 0.70
CA THR A 359 14.86 2.29 1.80
C THR A 359 15.00 0.80 2.12
N ALA A 360 14.90 -0.10 1.14
CA ALA A 360 15.06 -1.54 1.34
C ALA A 360 16.45 -1.91 1.89
N TRP A 361 17.51 -1.21 1.47
CA TRP A 361 18.86 -1.44 1.96
C TRP A 361 19.05 -0.96 3.40
N THR A 362 18.61 0.25 3.74
CA THR A 362 18.66 0.73 5.14
C THR A 362 17.87 -0.18 6.06
N CYS A 363 16.72 -0.66 5.58
CA CYS A 363 15.91 -1.66 6.24
C CYS A 363 16.69 -2.96 6.47
N TYR A 364 17.31 -3.52 5.44
CA TYR A 364 18.16 -4.69 5.57
C TYR A 364 19.30 -4.50 6.59
N LEU A 365 19.95 -3.33 6.58
CA LEU A 365 21.02 -3.02 7.54
C LEU A 365 20.49 -2.92 8.95
N VAL A 366 19.38 -2.21 9.16
CA VAL A 366 18.67 -2.14 10.44
C VAL A 366 18.41 -3.58 10.92
N LEU A 367 17.77 -4.41 10.11
CA LEU A 367 17.41 -5.79 10.46
C LEU A 367 18.62 -6.71 10.74
N SER A 368 19.74 -6.50 10.05
CA SER A 368 20.93 -7.34 10.16
C SER A 368 21.92 -6.88 11.23
N LYS A 369 21.86 -5.61 11.65
CA LYS A 369 22.81 -5.01 12.59
C LYS A 369 22.21 -4.67 13.96
N THR A 370 20.88 -4.64 14.12
CA THR A 370 20.25 -4.58 15.46
C THR A 370 20.12 -5.94 16.14
N LYS A 371 20.39 -7.05 15.45
CA LYS A 371 20.53 -8.37 16.09
C LYS A 371 21.94 -8.58 16.61
N GLN A 372 22.16 -8.23 17.87
CA GLN A 372 23.14 -8.87 18.73
C GLN A 372 22.38 -9.51 19.89
N ASP A 373 21.82 -10.69 19.63
CA ASP A 373 21.47 -11.72 20.62
C ASP A 373 21.77 -13.09 19.99
#